data_AF-A0A370DW61-F1
#
_entry.id   AF-A0A370DW61-F1
#
_cell.length_a   1.000
_cell.length_b   1.000
_cell.length_c   1.000
_cell.angle_alpha   90.00
_cell.angle_beta   90.00
_cell.angle_gamma   90.00
#
_symmetry.space_group_name_H-M   'P 1'
#
loop_
_entity.id
_entity.type
_entity.pdbx_description
1 polymer ?
#
loop_
_entity_poly.entity_id
_entity_poly.type
_entity_poly.pdbx_seq_one_letter_code
_entity_poly.pdbx_strand_id
1 'polypeptide(L)'
;AYNLIRLLMAQAALLADLIPRQLSFKHTLQLWLSWRRSDPGNYDDEKLGCLFILIAQQQVGKRPGRIEPRALKRRPKPFPLLVKPRHAAREEVRKNGHPKKLK
;
A
#
# COMPACT_ATOMS: atom_id res chain seq x y z
N ALA A 1 -7.28 4.03 -19.07
CA ALA A 1 -7.02 2.58 -18.89
C ALA A 1 -7.18 2.15 -17.42
N TYR A 2 -8.37 2.30 -16.84
CA TYR A 2 -8.58 2.03 -15.40
C TYR A 2 -9.05 0.59 -15.13
N ASN A 3 -9.99 0.11 -15.95
CA ASN A 3 -10.55 -1.24 -15.82
C ASN A 3 -9.52 -2.32 -16.17
N LEU A 4 -8.70 -2.12 -17.21
CA LEU A 4 -7.65 -3.07 -17.59
C LEU A 4 -6.64 -3.31 -16.45
N ILE A 5 -6.12 -2.25 -15.85
CA ILE A 5 -5.16 -2.38 -14.74
C ILE A 5 -5.79 -3.12 -13.57
N ARG A 6 -7.08 -2.88 -13.27
CA ARG A 6 -7.81 -3.61 -12.24
C ARG A 6 -7.99 -5.09 -12.56
N LEU A 7 -8.22 -5.45 -13.82
CA LEU A 7 -8.29 -6.84 -14.25
C LEU A 7 -6.93 -7.52 -14.09
N LEU A 8 -5.84 -6.86 -14.48
CA LEU A 8 -4.48 -7.38 -14.27
C LEU A 8 -4.17 -7.57 -12.79
N MET A 9 -4.56 -6.60 -11.94
CA MET A 9 -4.44 -6.74 -10.49
C MET A 9 -5.28 -7.89 -9.96
N ALA A 10 -6.52 -8.07 -10.44
CA ALA A 10 -7.39 -9.15 -10.01
C ALA A 10 -6.81 -10.52 -10.35
N GLN A 11 -6.29 -10.68 -11.57
CA GLN A 11 -5.65 -11.91 -12.00
C GLN A 11 -4.36 -12.20 -11.23
N ALA A 12 -3.47 -11.21 -11.09
CA ALA A 12 -2.24 -11.36 -10.31
C ALA A 12 -2.54 -11.70 -8.84
N ALA A 13 -3.58 -11.09 -8.27
CA ALA A 13 -4.00 -11.36 -6.90
C ALA A 13 -4.50 -12.80 -6.75
N LEU A 14 -5.34 -13.27 -7.68
CA LEU A 14 -5.85 -14.64 -7.69
C LEU A 14 -4.69 -15.66 -7.78
N LEU A 15 -3.72 -15.45 -8.67
CA LEU A 15 -2.59 -16.35 -8.87
C LEU A 15 -1.62 -16.39 -7.68
N ALA A 16 -1.53 -15.31 -6.91
CA ALA A 16 -0.61 -15.18 -5.78
C ALA A 16 -1.27 -15.37 -4.40
N ASP A 17 -2.53 -15.80 -4.35
CA ASP A 17 -3.34 -15.90 -3.12
C ASP A 17 -3.37 -14.58 -2.30
N LEU A 18 -3.60 -13.47 -3.01
CA LEU A 18 -3.70 -12.12 -2.46
C LEU A 18 -5.08 -11.52 -2.74
N ILE A 19 -5.42 -10.45 -2.02
CA ILE A 19 -6.58 -9.63 -2.33
C ILE A 19 -6.15 -8.49 -3.28
N PRO A 20 -6.93 -8.12 -4.31
CA PRO A 20 -6.56 -7.05 -5.23
C PRO A 20 -6.22 -5.70 -4.57
N ARG A 21 -6.84 -5.41 -3.41
CA ARG A 21 -6.55 -4.21 -2.59
C ARG A 21 -5.17 -4.21 -1.94
N GLN A 22 -4.50 -5.36 -1.87
CA GLN A 22 -3.13 -5.48 -1.40
C GLN A 22 -2.11 -5.19 -2.50
N LEU A 23 -2.52 -5.01 -3.76
CA LEU A 23 -1.62 -4.70 -4.86
C LEU A 23 -1.60 -3.21 -5.16
N SER A 24 -0.44 -2.69 -5.55
CA SER A 24 -0.30 -1.28 -5.93
C SER A 24 -0.81 -1.04 -7.36
N PHE A 25 -1.84 -0.19 -7.47
CA PHE A 25 -2.34 0.26 -8.78
C PHE A 25 -1.24 0.97 -9.60
N LYS A 26 -0.47 1.86 -8.95
CA LYS A 26 0.60 2.62 -9.61
C LYS A 26 1.69 1.69 -10.13
N HIS A 27 2.09 0.71 -9.33
CA HIS A 27 3.09 -0.29 -9.74
C HIS A 27 2.62 -1.09 -10.95
N THR A 28 1.39 -1.60 -10.89
CA THR A 28 0.79 -2.36 -12.00
C THR A 28 0.74 -1.54 -13.29
N LEU A 29 0.35 -0.26 -13.21
CA LEU A 29 0.35 0.63 -14.36
C LEU A 29 1.76 0.84 -14.93
N GLN A 30 2.78 1.02 -14.08
CA GLN A 30 4.16 1.20 -14.52
C GLN A 30 4.70 -0.05 -15.22
N LEU A 31 4.44 -1.23 -14.65
CA LEU A 31 4.80 -2.51 -15.28
C LEU A 31 4.10 -2.69 -16.62
N TRP A 32 2.79 -2.46 -16.68
CA TRP A 32 2.02 -2.55 -17.93
C TRP A 32 2.56 -1.63 -19.02
N LEU A 33 2.84 -0.37 -18.69
CA LEU A 33 3.38 0.60 -19.65
C LEU A 33 4.80 0.23 -20.11
N SER A 34 5.63 -0.28 -19.21
CA SER A 34 6.99 -0.70 -19.56
C SER A 34 6.97 -1.94 -20.44
N TRP A 35 6.16 -2.93 -20.07
CA TRP A 35 5.98 -4.17 -20.83
C TRP A 35 5.49 -3.93 -22.25
N ARG A 36 4.45 -3.08 -22.41
CA ARG A 36 3.92 -2.71 -23.74
C ARG A 36 4.94 -2.00 -24.63
N ARG A 37 5.88 -1.25 -24.03
CA ARG A 37 6.95 -0.56 -24.79
C ARG A 37 8.03 -1.54 -25.24
N SER A 38 8.35 -2.53 -24.41
CA SER A 38 9.40 -3.50 -24.69
C SER A 38 9.00 -4.53 -25.74
N ASP A 39 7.72 -4.90 -25.81
CA ASP A 39 7.26 -5.94 -26.74
C ASP A 39 5.79 -5.71 -27.18
N PRO A 40 5.56 -4.82 -28.17
CA PRO A 40 4.22 -4.48 -28.62
C PRO A 40 3.61 -5.63 -29.44
N GLY A 41 2.82 -6.48 -28.79
CA GLY A 41 2.00 -7.49 -29.48
C GLY A 41 2.27 -8.94 -29.07
N ASN A 42 3.27 -9.19 -28.23
CA ASN A 42 3.58 -10.53 -27.74
C ASN A 42 2.97 -10.77 -26.36
N TYR A 43 1.84 -11.48 -26.34
CA TYR A 43 1.07 -11.83 -25.14
C TYR A 43 1.16 -13.33 -24.84
N ASP A 44 2.32 -13.93 -25.07
CA ASP A 44 2.54 -15.34 -24.72
C ASP A 44 2.28 -15.59 -23.23
N ASP A 45 1.76 -16.78 -22.92
CA ASP A 45 1.29 -17.15 -21.59
C ASP A 45 2.43 -17.10 -20.56
N GLU A 46 3.65 -17.47 -20.95
CA GLU A 46 4.84 -17.38 -20.09
C GLU A 46 5.17 -15.92 -19.71
N LYS A 47 5.06 -15.00 -20.66
CA LYS A 47 5.33 -13.57 -20.44
C LYS A 47 4.25 -12.93 -19.57
N LEU A 48 2.99 -13.29 -19.79
CA LEU A 48 1.88 -12.86 -18.94
C LEU A 48 2.04 -13.41 -17.51
N GLY A 49 2.45 -14.67 -17.37
CA GLY A 49 2.80 -15.27 -16.08
C GLY A 49 3.88 -14.46 -15.35
N CYS A 50 4.98 -14.13 -16.04
CA CYS A 50 6.04 -13.27 -15.50
C CYS A 50 5.50 -11.90 -15.06
N LEU A 51 4.65 -11.26 -15.86
CA LEU A 51 4.04 -9.98 -15.52
C LEU A 51 3.21 -10.08 -14.23
N PHE A 52 2.39 -11.13 -14.08
CA PHE A 52 1.58 -11.32 -12.87
C PHE A 52 2.43 -11.55 -11.63
N ILE A 53 3.53 -12.30 -11.73
CA ILE A 53 4.49 -12.47 -10.64
C ILE A 53 5.07 -11.10 -10.23
N LEU A 54 5.53 -10.29 -11.19
CA LEU A 54 6.09 -8.95 -10.93
C LEU A 54 5.07 -7.98 -10.31
N ILE A 55 3.79 -8.09 -10.70
CA ILE A 55 2.71 -7.32 -10.09
C ILE A 55 2.52 -7.74 -8.62
N ALA A 56 2.48 -9.04 -8.34
CA ALA A 56 2.24 -9.59 -7.01
C ALA A 56 3.36 -9.29 -6.00
N GLN A 57 4.59 -9.09 -6.47
CA GLN A 57 5.75 -8.76 -5.63
C GLN A 57 5.56 -7.45 -4.83
N GLN A 58 4.87 -6.46 -5.39
CA GLN A 58 4.71 -5.16 -4.73
C GLN A 58 3.37 -5.06 -3.99
N GLN A 59 3.38 -5.48 -2.73
CA GLN A 59 2.22 -5.38 -1.84
C GLN A 59 2.15 -4.02 -1.12
N VAL A 60 0.94 -3.53 -0.91
CA VAL A 60 0.62 -2.29 -0.19
C VAL A 60 -0.37 -2.53 0.94
N GLY A 61 -0.60 -1.51 1.77
CA GLY A 61 -1.54 -1.56 2.88
C GLY A 61 -0.92 -2.03 4.20
N LYS A 62 0.07 -2.94 4.17
CA LYS A 62 0.83 -3.33 5.36
C LYS A 62 2.07 -2.44 5.51
N ARG A 63 2.20 -1.76 6.66
CA ARG A 63 3.37 -0.97 7.05
C ARG A 63 3.84 -1.45 8.42
N PRO A 64 4.55 -2.60 8.50
CA PRO A 64 4.95 -3.19 9.77
C PRO A 64 5.83 -2.21 10.55
N GLY A 65 5.64 -2.14 11.86
CA GLY A 65 6.39 -1.23 12.73
C GLY A 65 6.04 0.26 12.63
N ARG A 66 5.12 0.67 11.75
CA ARG A 66 4.68 2.08 11.68
C ARG A 66 3.74 2.40 12.84
N ILE A 67 4.22 3.23 13.75
CA ILE A 67 3.44 3.79 14.85
C ILE A 67 3.20 5.28 14.57
N GLU A 68 1.94 5.71 14.56
CA GLU A 68 1.59 7.13 14.50
C GLU A 68 0.87 7.56 15.79
N PRO A 69 1.40 8.54 16.53
CA PRO A 69 0.74 9.04 17.73
C PRO A 69 -0.66 9.56 17.42
N ARG A 70 -1.65 9.11 18.20
CA ARG A 70 -3.05 9.53 18.04
C ARG A 70 -3.29 10.89 18.72
N ALA A 71 -2.57 11.90 18.25
CA ALA A 71 -2.53 13.25 18.80
C ALA A 71 -2.48 14.30 17.68
N LEU A 72 -2.96 15.51 17.96
CA LEU A 72 -3.12 16.59 16.98
C LEU A 72 -2.14 17.74 17.24
N LYS A 73 -1.63 18.36 16.17
CA LYS A 73 -0.78 19.57 16.29
C LYS A 73 -1.54 20.79 16.83
N ARG A 74 -2.85 20.90 16.54
CA ARG A 74 -3.73 22.00 16.92
C ARG A 74 -5.13 21.46 17.24
N ARG A 75 -5.93 22.18 18.04
CA ARG A 75 -7.29 21.75 18.44
C ARG A 75 -8.34 22.15 17.39
N PRO A 76 -8.91 21.17 16.69
CA PRO A 76 -10.34 21.23 16.38
C PRO A 76 -11.11 19.94 16.72
N LYS A 77 -10.45 18.92 17.30
CA LYS A 77 -11.03 17.59 17.58
C LYS A 77 -10.61 17.10 18.98
N PRO A 78 -11.41 16.21 19.61
CA PRO A 78 -11.16 15.69 20.97
C PRO A 78 -10.03 14.65 21.01
N PHE A 79 -8.81 15.06 20.67
CA PHE A 79 -7.61 14.25 20.80
C PHE A 79 -6.54 15.03 21.57
N PRO A 80 -5.63 14.36 22.29
CA PRO A 80 -4.50 15.01 22.94
C PRO A 80 -3.68 15.84 21.96
N LEU A 81 -3.06 16.91 22.44
CA LEU A 81 -2.14 17.71 21.63
C LEU A 81 -0.79 17.01 21.49
N LEU A 82 -0.23 17.06 20.28
CA LEU A 82 1.12 16.61 19.99
C LEU A 82 2.10 17.74 20.31
N VAL A 83 2.41 17.87 21.60
CA VAL A 83 3.30 18.92 22.14
C VAL A 83 4.79 18.55 22.10
N LYS A 84 5.10 17.27 21.91
CA LYS A 84 6.46 16.72 21.84
C LYS A 84 6.84 16.34 20.40
N PRO A 85 8.14 16.18 20.08
CA PRO A 85 8.58 15.64 18.81
C PRO A 85 7.95 14.27 18.53
N ARG A 86 7.73 13.97 17.23
CA ARG A 86 7.06 12.72 16.82
C ARG A 86 7.83 11.47 17.25
N HIS A 87 9.16 11.49 17.27
CA HIS A 87 9.96 10.33 17.69
C HIS A 87 9.67 9.99 19.16
N ALA A 88 9.69 10.97 20.06
CA ALA A 88 9.40 10.77 21.48
C ALA A 88 7.94 10.31 21.70
N ALA A 89 6.99 10.86 20.95
CA ALA A 89 5.60 10.41 20.99
C ALA A 89 5.42 8.96 20.49
N ARG A 90 6.18 8.53 19.49
CA ARG A 90 6.16 7.15 19.00
C ARG A 90 6.71 6.16 20.03
N GLU A 91 7.80 6.51 20.72
CA GLU A 91 8.33 5.67 21.80
C GLU A 91 7.36 5.53 22.96
N GLU A 92 6.65 6.60 23.33
CA GLU A 92 5.63 6.51 24.36
C GLU A 92 4.46 5.62 23.94
N VAL A 93 4.01 5.70 22.68
CA VAL A 93 2.98 4.79 22.17
C VAL A 93 3.47 3.35 22.13
N ARG A 94 4.76 3.11 21.81
CA ARG A 94 5.35 1.77 21.85
C ARG A 94 5.35 1.18 23.27
N LYS A 95 5.62 1.99 24.29
CA LYS A 95 5.67 1.56 25.70
C LYS A 95 4.29 1.44 26.34
N ASN A 96 3.41 2.41 26.09
CA ASN A 96 2.16 2.60 26.85
C ASN A 96 0.89 2.41 26.01
N GLY A 97 1.00 2.17 24.71
CA GLY A 97 -0.13 2.13 23.79
C GLY A 97 -0.65 3.51 23.38
N HIS A 98 -1.72 3.53 22.57
CA HIS A 98 -2.30 4.78 22.09
C HIS A 98 -3.10 5.51 23.18
N PRO A 99 -2.97 6.85 23.29
CA PRO A 99 -3.76 7.61 24.25
C PRO A 99 -5.25 7.57 23.89
N LYS A 100 -6.10 7.63 24.92
CA LYS A 100 -7.55 7.67 24.76
C LYS A 100 -7.99 9.01 24.14
N LYS A 101 -9.14 8.97 23.45
CA LYS A 101 -9.83 10.17 22.96
C LYS A 101 -10.20 11.04 24.17
N LEU A 102 -10.08 12.36 24.05
CA LEU A 102 -10.54 13.28 25.09
C LEU A 102 -12.09 13.22 25.13
N LYS A 103 -12.68 13.42 26.32
CA LYS A 103 -14.13 13.59 26.45
C LYS A 103 -14.56 14.90 25.80
#